data_AF-A0A9D9GSW7-F1
#
_entry.id   AF-A0A9D9GSW7-F1
#
_cell.length_a   1.000
_cell.length_b   1.000
_cell.length_c   1.000
_cell.angle_alpha   90.00
_cell.angle_beta   90.00
_cell.angle_gamma   90.00
#
_symmetry.space_group_name_H-M   'P 1'
#
loop_
_entity.id
_entity.type
_entity.pdbx_description
1 polymer ?
#
loop_
_entity_poly.entity_id
_entity_poly.type
_entity_poly.pdbx_seq_one_letter_code
_entity_poly.pdbx_strand_id
1 'polypeptide(L)'
;MYLFLDYNPSDDDVSYCLSDERLLLKEKGRLDVADPRFIALLHSAFPITFDASAFFLSPSLNCTPFALFDLKRLFRAYYGVKEDITYSEAITQFDEQVVLAGSPSFSFMLHFADFEGEEPSSLISQDYQDCFLSFPLHRIAFIALKDMKRERETLLSAFEPEKVRKLLFFDLECANSDQGIGKICEFGSVTTDLSFNVVSECELLCNPDAPFRLGGRRGISLFHSSEEYEKAMLFPAILPQIEKLLLEEGTLPIGFASLNDVRFIMGDCYRYGIKGPSFLSLDLQPLADRMLGSERSLSLEDALAGFGGSLPEGITPHRALDDSKLTLEVARRCFLSYPGGLLAYLKEKDEGFVSSPYAEQIILHPLPKLRYW
;
A
#
# COMPACT_ATOMS: atom_id res chain seq x y z
N MET A 1 23.34 8.92 23.70
CA MET A 1 22.06 9.48 24.18
C MET A 1 21.00 9.05 23.18
N TYR A 2 20.18 8.08 23.53
CA TYR A 2 19.15 7.53 22.64
C TYR A 2 17.79 8.13 23.02
N LEU A 3 16.95 8.42 22.03
CA LEU A 3 15.62 9.01 22.22
C LEU A 3 14.59 8.11 21.56
N PHE A 4 13.76 7.43 22.36
CA PHE A 4 12.70 6.55 21.88
C PHE A 4 11.39 7.33 21.78
N LEU A 5 10.69 7.21 20.65
CA LEU A 5 9.36 7.78 20.44
C LEU A 5 8.41 6.63 20.10
N ASP A 6 7.27 6.57 20.78
CA ASP A 6 6.18 5.65 20.47
C ASP A 6 4.83 6.37 20.53
N TYR A 7 3.92 5.97 19.65
CA TYR A 7 2.59 6.56 19.55
C TYR A 7 1.55 5.45 19.63
N ASN A 8 0.68 5.52 20.64
CA ASN A 8 -0.46 4.63 20.78
C ASN A 8 -1.70 5.28 20.14
N PRO A 9 -2.22 4.76 19.02
CA PRO A 9 -3.36 5.36 18.32
C PRO A 9 -4.67 5.30 19.11
N SER A 10 -4.75 4.56 20.22
CA SER A 10 -5.98 4.47 21.03
C SER A 10 -6.15 5.59 22.06
N ASP A 11 -5.08 6.29 22.45
CA ASP A 11 -5.12 7.20 23.62
C ASP A 11 -4.69 8.65 23.34
N ASP A 12 -4.25 8.99 22.11
CA ASP A 12 -3.73 10.34 21.76
C ASP A 12 -2.60 10.87 22.68
N ASP A 13 -2.06 10.03 23.57
CA ASP A 13 -1.08 10.41 24.58
C ASP A 13 0.31 9.81 24.24
N VAL A 14 1.35 10.63 24.39
CA VAL A 14 2.74 10.29 24.02
C VAL A 14 3.57 10.13 25.28
N SER A 15 4.25 8.99 25.42
CA SER A 15 5.22 8.76 26.50
C SER A 15 6.66 8.89 25.98
N TYR A 16 7.50 9.57 26.76
CA TYR A 16 8.94 9.76 26.46
C TYR A 16 9.77 8.98 27.49
N CYS A 17 10.79 8.25 27.04
CA CYS A 17 11.76 7.62 27.94
C CYS A 17 13.17 8.01 27.50
N LEU A 18 13.87 8.78 28.34
CA LEU A 18 15.28 9.14 28.17
C LEU A 18 16.12 8.20 29.03
N SER A 19 17.14 7.58 28.45
CA SER A 19 17.98 6.61 29.16
C SER A 19 19.07 7.22 30.06
N ASP A 20 19.05 8.52 30.35
CA ASP A 20 19.96 9.12 31.33
C ASP A 20 19.44 10.47 31.88
N GLU A 21 19.06 10.50 33.15
CA GLU A 21 18.34 11.60 33.80
C GLU A 21 19.25 12.77 34.28
N ARG A 22 20.47 12.90 33.76
CA ARG A 22 21.41 13.93 34.22
C ARG A 22 22.08 14.67 33.08
N LEU A 23 21.38 15.63 32.48
CA LEU A 23 21.95 16.89 31.97
C LEU A 23 20.85 17.83 31.46
N LEU A 24 20.04 18.33 32.39
CA LEU A 24 19.32 19.58 32.15
C LEU A 24 20.23 20.76 32.54
N LEU A 25 20.49 21.60 31.53
CA LEU A 25 20.82 23.02 31.60
C LEU A 25 22.25 23.40 32.01
N LYS A 26 23.04 23.82 31.01
CA LYS A 26 23.76 25.11 31.08
C LYS A 26 24.18 25.66 29.70
N GLU A 27 23.48 26.75 29.37
CA GLU A 27 23.92 27.96 28.65
C GLU A 27 24.33 27.95 27.15
N LYS A 28 23.57 28.80 26.44
CA LYS A 28 23.86 29.61 25.22
C LYS A 28 23.71 28.95 23.84
N GLY A 29 22.53 29.22 23.26
CA GLY A 29 22.47 29.84 21.92
C GLY A 29 22.50 28.92 20.69
N ARG A 30 22.28 27.62 20.86
CA ARG A 30 21.95 26.69 19.76
C ARG A 30 20.75 25.86 20.20
N LEU A 31 19.77 25.67 19.32
CA LEU A 31 18.75 24.65 19.48
C LEU A 31 19.49 23.32 19.45
N ASP A 32 19.71 22.76 20.63
CA ASP A 32 20.34 21.46 20.80
C ASP A 32 19.35 20.38 20.38
N VAL A 33 19.84 19.25 19.87
CA VAL A 33 19.04 18.19 19.23
C VAL A 33 18.10 17.48 20.23
N ALA A 34 18.22 17.81 21.52
CA ALA A 34 17.33 17.37 22.60
C ALA A 34 16.26 18.41 23.01
N ASP A 35 16.07 19.51 22.25
CA ASP A 35 15.03 20.50 22.58
C ASP A 35 13.62 19.90 22.33
N PRO A 36 12.78 19.75 23.37
CA PRO A 36 11.42 19.21 23.24
C PRO A 36 10.55 19.99 22.25
N ARG A 37 10.87 21.25 21.98
CA ARG A 37 10.16 22.08 20.98
C ARG A 37 10.47 21.65 19.55
N PHE A 38 11.67 21.14 19.27
CA PHE A 38 12.02 20.59 17.95
C PHE A 38 11.29 19.26 17.71
N ILE A 39 11.17 18.43 18.73
CA ILE A 39 10.39 17.17 18.71
C ILE A 39 8.90 17.46 18.54
N ALA A 40 8.36 18.46 19.25
CA ALA A 40 6.96 18.91 19.07
C ALA A 40 6.71 19.53 17.67
N LEU A 41 7.72 20.16 17.06
CA LEU A 41 7.65 20.69 15.70
C LEU A 41 7.62 19.55 14.64
N LEU A 42 8.38 18.48 14.87
CA LEU A 42 8.32 17.26 14.06
C LEU A 42 6.95 16.57 14.21
N HIS A 43 6.41 16.50 15.43
CA HIS A 43 5.12 15.88 15.72
C HIS A 43 3.93 16.65 15.11
N SER A 44 3.93 17.98 15.17
CA SER A 44 2.89 18.81 14.54
C SER A 44 2.95 18.82 13.01
N ALA A 45 4.12 18.53 12.43
CA ALA A 45 4.30 18.40 10.98
C ALA A 45 3.94 16.99 10.45
N PHE A 46 4.12 15.96 11.28
CA PHE A 46 3.97 14.54 10.91
C PHE A 46 3.20 13.78 12.01
N PRO A 47 1.90 13.47 11.82
CA PRO A 47 1.23 12.45 12.60
C PRO A 47 1.77 11.09 12.14
N ILE A 48 2.80 10.59 12.81
CA ILE A 48 3.47 9.34 12.46
C ILE A 48 2.65 8.20 13.05
N THR A 49 1.75 7.65 12.24
CA THR A 49 1.19 6.31 12.45
C THR A 49 2.00 5.31 11.61
N PHE A 50 2.09 4.08 12.11
CA PHE A 50 2.71 2.86 11.54
C PHE A 50 4.13 2.51 12.01
N ASP A 51 4.19 1.47 12.85
CA ASP A 51 4.89 0.17 12.72
C ASP A 51 6.33 0.11 12.16
N ALA A 52 6.98 1.27 12.04
CA ALA A 52 8.35 1.47 11.62
C ALA A 52 9.12 2.18 12.74
N SER A 53 9.71 1.36 13.60
CA SER A 53 11.01 1.53 14.26
C SER A 53 11.29 2.76 15.16
N ALA A 54 11.82 2.44 16.34
CA ALA A 54 12.44 3.37 17.27
C ALA A 54 13.44 4.35 16.60
N PHE A 55 13.40 5.60 17.05
CA PHE A 55 14.40 6.61 16.74
C PHE A 55 15.66 6.36 17.58
N PHE A 56 16.85 6.54 16.99
CA PHE A 56 18.09 6.59 17.76
C PHE A 56 18.95 7.76 17.31
N LEU A 57 19.40 8.53 18.29
CA LEU A 57 20.40 9.57 18.10
C LEU A 57 21.77 8.98 18.47
N SER A 58 22.66 8.76 17.50
CA SER A 58 24.08 8.55 17.81
C SER A 58 24.82 9.88 17.60
N PRO A 59 25.39 10.50 18.66
CA PRO A 59 26.17 11.73 18.51
C PRO A 59 27.61 11.46 18.03
N SER A 60 28.02 10.21 17.83
CA SER A 60 29.40 9.86 17.51
C SER A 60 29.54 9.29 16.11
N LEU A 61 29.75 10.17 15.13
CA LEU A 61 30.79 10.10 14.10
C LEU A 61 30.61 11.31 13.18
N ASN A 62 31.70 12.03 12.93
CA ASN A 62 31.71 13.27 12.17
C ASN A 62 31.03 13.12 10.79
N CYS A 63 29.93 13.86 10.60
CA CYS A 63 29.21 14.22 9.37
C CYS A 63 27.90 13.45 9.06
N THR A 64 26.81 14.23 8.98
CA THR A 64 25.44 13.99 8.42
C THR A 64 24.37 13.23 9.25
N PRO A 65 23.07 13.58 9.08
CA PRO A 65 22.09 13.67 10.17
C PRO A 65 21.14 12.47 10.24
N PHE A 66 20.45 12.31 11.38
CA PHE A 66 19.28 11.45 11.63
C PHE A 66 19.21 10.14 10.83
N ALA A 67 19.58 9.02 11.44
CA ALA A 67 19.35 7.70 10.86
C ALA A 67 18.16 7.02 11.56
N LEU A 68 17.23 6.49 10.77
CA LEU A 68 16.16 5.63 11.25
C LEU A 68 16.71 4.20 11.34
N PHE A 69 16.43 3.45 12.40
CA PHE A 69 16.97 2.11 12.59
C PHE A 69 15.84 1.08 12.67
N ASP A 70 15.73 0.22 11.66
CA ASP A 70 14.66 -0.76 11.53
C ASP A 70 14.88 -1.97 12.46
N LEU A 71 14.17 -2.02 13.58
CA LEU A 71 14.26 -3.10 14.57
C LEU A 71 13.75 -4.44 14.05
N LYS A 72 12.77 -4.45 13.13
CA LYS A 72 12.31 -5.71 12.50
C LYS A 72 13.40 -6.23 11.56
N ARG A 73 14.12 -5.35 10.86
CA ARG A 73 15.30 -5.73 10.07
C ARG A 73 16.44 -6.22 10.95
N LEU A 74 16.71 -5.58 12.09
CA LEU A 74 17.71 -6.06 13.05
C LEU A 74 17.36 -7.49 13.51
N PHE A 75 16.14 -7.71 13.99
CA PHE A 75 15.70 -9.03 14.46
C PHE A 75 15.84 -10.11 13.38
N ARG A 76 15.40 -9.82 12.15
CA ARG A 76 15.52 -10.77 11.03
C ARG A 76 16.96 -11.03 10.63
N ALA A 77 17.79 -9.98 10.57
CA ALA A 77 19.20 -10.12 10.27
C ALA A 77 19.91 -10.95 11.36
N TYR A 78 19.52 -10.74 12.61
CA TYR A 78 20.10 -11.42 13.76
C TYR A 78 19.70 -12.90 13.83
N TYR A 79 18.42 -13.24 13.61
CA TYR A 79 17.92 -14.63 13.68
C TYR A 79 17.82 -15.36 12.34
N GLY A 80 18.10 -14.69 11.21
CA GLY A 80 17.93 -15.27 9.88
C GLY A 80 16.47 -15.55 9.50
N VAL A 81 15.52 -14.80 10.06
CA VAL A 81 14.07 -14.96 9.80
C VAL A 81 13.69 -14.27 8.49
N LYS A 82 13.06 -15.03 7.58
CA LYS A 82 12.67 -14.53 6.25
C LYS A 82 11.28 -13.93 6.17
N GLU A 83 10.43 -14.26 7.14
CA GLU A 83 9.03 -13.82 7.20
C GLU A 83 8.93 -12.48 7.94
N ASP A 84 7.94 -11.67 7.57
CA ASP A 84 7.66 -10.42 8.28
C ASP A 84 6.84 -10.75 9.52
N ILE A 85 7.34 -10.37 10.69
CA ILE A 85 6.69 -10.63 11.98
C ILE A 85 6.34 -9.31 12.65
N THR A 86 5.20 -9.28 13.32
CA THR A 86 4.79 -8.16 14.16
C THR A 86 5.69 -8.07 15.40
N TYR A 87 5.75 -6.89 16.04
CA TYR A 87 6.49 -6.77 17.31
C TYR A 87 5.93 -7.68 18.39
N SER A 88 4.60 -7.81 18.48
CA SER A 88 3.96 -8.72 19.42
C SER A 88 4.38 -10.17 19.20
N GLU A 89 4.41 -10.64 17.96
CA GLU A 89 4.92 -11.99 17.62
C GLU A 89 6.41 -12.12 17.93
N ALA A 90 7.23 -11.11 17.62
CA ALA A 90 8.66 -11.13 17.93
C ALA A 90 8.92 -11.15 19.44
N ILE A 91 8.12 -10.39 20.22
CA ILE A 91 8.19 -10.34 21.69
C ILE A 91 7.80 -11.69 22.29
N THR A 92 6.80 -12.38 21.76
CA THR A 92 6.42 -13.71 22.26
C THR A 92 7.52 -14.75 22.11
N GLN A 93 8.56 -14.50 21.30
CA GLN A 93 9.74 -15.37 21.21
C GLN A 93 10.68 -15.21 22.42
N PHE A 94 10.52 -14.14 23.21
CA PHE A 94 11.34 -13.80 24.38
C PHE A 94 10.65 -14.06 25.74
N ASP A 95 9.63 -14.93 25.76
CA ASP A 95 8.79 -15.33 26.91
C ASP A 95 7.51 -14.48 27.11
N GLU A 96 6.42 -15.12 27.56
CA GLU A 96 5.05 -14.58 27.56
C GLU A 96 4.79 -13.49 28.62
N GLN A 97 5.72 -13.23 29.53
CA GLN A 97 5.53 -12.34 30.68
C GLN A 97 6.09 -10.93 30.53
N VAL A 98 6.45 -10.52 29.30
CA VAL A 98 6.93 -9.17 29.05
C VAL A 98 5.78 -8.17 29.14
N VAL A 99 5.65 -7.51 30.29
CA VAL A 99 4.79 -6.33 30.44
C VAL A 99 5.50 -5.15 29.77
N LEU A 100 4.97 -4.70 28.63
CA LEU A 100 5.46 -3.52 27.94
C LEU A 100 5.18 -2.27 28.78
N ALA A 101 6.16 -1.86 29.58
CA ALA A 101 6.15 -0.55 30.24
C ALA A 101 6.73 0.49 29.26
N GLY A 102 5.87 1.26 28.59
CA GLY A 102 6.25 2.33 27.67
C GLY A 102 6.19 1.92 26.21
N SER A 103 7.17 2.36 25.43
CA SER A 103 7.30 2.16 23.98
C SER A 103 7.48 0.67 23.61
N PRO A 104 6.55 0.01 22.87
CA PRO A 104 6.77 -1.34 22.35
C PRO A 104 8.11 -1.53 21.64
N SER A 105 8.57 -0.54 20.88
CA SER A 105 9.85 -0.61 20.16
C SER A 105 11.06 -0.57 21.11
N PHE A 106 10.98 0.25 22.16
CA PHE A 106 12.03 0.33 23.17
C PHE A 106 12.08 -0.92 24.04
N SER A 107 10.93 -1.38 24.52
CA SER A 107 10.82 -2.61 25.29
C SER A 107 11.35 -3.80 24.48
N PHE A 108 10.93 -3.95 23.22
CA PHE A 108 11.42 -5.00 22.34
C PHE A 108 12.96 -5.06 22.29
N MET A 109 13.60 -3.91 22.09
CA MET A 109 15.06 -3.83 21.98
C MET A 109 15.79 -4.07 23.29
N LEU A 110 15.26 -3.57 24.41
CA LEU A 110 15.83 -3.89 25.72
C LEU A 110 15.74 -5.39 26.01
N HIS A 111 14.60 -6.00 25.72
CA HIS A 111 14.42 -7.44 25.89
C HIS A 111 15.27 -8.26 24.93
N PHE A 112 15.36 -7.83 23.68
CA PHE A 112 16.21 -8.48 22.69
C PHE A 112 17.70 -8.40 23.09
N ALA A 113 18.16 -7.24 23.57
CA ALA A 113 19.53 -7.07 24.08
C ALA A 113 19.78 -7.94 25.32
N ASP A 114 18.87 -7.92 26.30
CA ASP A 114 18.96 -8.71 27.53
C ASP A 114 18.95 -10.23 27.25
N PHE A 115 18.06 -10.68 26.37
CA PHE A 115 17.95 -12.08 25.96
C PHE A 115 19.24 -12.57 25.27
N GLU A 116 19.83 -11.75 24.43
CA GLU A 116 21.08 -12.06 23.73
C GLU A 116 22.33 -11.83 24.60
N GLY A 117 22.18 -11.28 25.80
CA GLY A 117 23.31 -10.92 26.67
C GLY A 117 24.18 -9.80 26.11
N GLU A 118 23.59 -8.95 25.26
CA GLU A 118 24.23 -7.84 24.58
C GLU A 118 23.81 -6.49 25.18
N GLU A 119 24.66 -5.48 25.04
CA GLU A 119 24.26 -4.10 25.32
C GLU A 119 23.45 -3.54 24.13
N PRO A 120 22.36 -2.77 24.33
CA PRO A 120 21.58 -2.20 23.23
C PRO A 120 22.42 -1.40 22.22
N SER A 121 23.53 -0.81 22.67
CA SER A 121 24.45 -0.08 21.81
C SER A 121 25.27 -1.00 20.89
N SER A 122 25.56 -2.24 21.29
CA SER A 122 26.27 -3.26 20.49
C SER A 122 25.40 -3.79 19.35
N LEU A 123 24.09 -3.89 19.55
CA LEU A 123 23.13 -4.27 18.51
C LEU A 123 23.01 -3.25 17.37
N ILE A 124 23.47 -2.02 17.61
CA ILE A 124 23.41 -0.88 16.68
C ILE A 124 24.81 -0.62 16.08
N SER A 125 25.71 -1.61 16.16
CA SER A 125 27.07 -1.54 15.65
C SER A 125 27.15 -1.60 14.12
N GLN A 126 28.37 -1.49 13.58
CA GLN A 126 28.62 -1.44 12.13
C GLN A 126 28.16 -2.68 11.38
N ASP A 127 27.98 -3.81 12.06
CA ASP A 127 27.56 -5.07 11.45
C ASP A 127 26.09 -5.05 10.98
N TYR A 128 25.29 -4.10 11.49
CA TYR A 128 23.90 -3.88 11.10
C TYR A 128 23.68 -2.54 10.39
N GLN A 129 24.68 -2.02 9.66
CA GLN A 129 24.55 -0.79 8.86
C GLN A 129 23.34 -0.81 7.92
N ASP A 130 23.01 -1.99 7.43
CA ASP A 130 21.84 -2.28 6.62
C ASP A 130 20.52 -1.92 7.31
N CYS A 131 20.44 -2.03 8.64
CA CYS A 131 19.25 -1.65 9.41
C CYS A 131 19.07 -0.13 9.52
N PHE A 132 20.10 0.66 9.18
CA PHE A 132 19.98 2.11 9.13
C PHE A 132 19.40 2.57 7.79
N LEU A 133 18.28 3.26 7.86
CA LEU A 133 17.59 3.86 6.74
C LEU A 133 18.19 5.25 6.46
N SER A 134 18.66 5.45 5.22
CA SER A 134 19.35 6.69 4.82
C SER A 134 18.39 7.87 4.56
N PHE A 135 18.69 9.02 5.15
CA PHE A 135 17.85 10.22 5.17
C PHE A 135 18.22 11.18 4.02
N PRO A 136 17.76 10.91 2.78
CA PRO A 136 16.80 11.82 2.15
C PRO A 136 15.57 11.14 1.54
N LEU A 137 15.65 9.85 1.20
CA LEU A 137 14.57 9.11 0.52
C LEU A 137 13.33 8.96 1.41
N HIS A 138 13.51 8.82 2.73
CA HIS A 138 12.40 8.66 3.66
C HIS A 138 11.63 9.95 3.95
N ARG A 139 12.29 11.13 3.96
CA ARG A 139 11.57 12.41 4.11
C ARG A 139 10.61 12.64 2.94
N ILE A 140 11.05 12.30 1.73
CA ILE A 140 10.22 12.36 0.53
C ILE A 140 9.08 11.35 0.64
N ALA A 141 9.36 10.12 1.07
CA ALA A 141 8.35 9.09 1.28
C ALA A 141 7.27 9.49 2.32
N PHE A 142 7.64 10.08 3.46
CA PHE A 142 6.66 10.50 4.47
C PHE A 142 5.80 11.69 4.02
N ILE A 143 6.40 12.67 3.34
CA ILE A 143 5.65 13.79 2.74
C ILE A 143 4.69 13.24 1.67
N ALA A 144 5.18 12.35 0.82
CA ALA A 144 4.37 11.67 -0.19
C ALA A 144 3.19 10.92 0.45
N LEU A 145 3.42 10.11 1.51
CA LEU A 145 2.36 9.39 2.22
C LEU A 145 1.30 10.32 2.85
N LYS A 146 1.71 11.49 3.35
CA LYS A 146 0.77 12.49 3.87
C LYS A 146 -0.06 13.13 2.76
N ASP A 147 0.58 13.52 1.67
CA ASP A 147 -0.08 14.11 0.51
C ASP A 147 -1.03 13.09 -0.15
N MET A 148 -0.60 11.82 -0.23
CA MET A 148 -1.38 10.65 -0.66
C MET A 148 -2.68 10.48 0.13
N LYS A 149 -2.59 10.47 1.47
CA LYS A 149 -3.78 10.34 2.34
C LYS A 149 -4.73 11.53 2.15
N ARG A 150 -4.19 12.75 2.10
CA ARG A 150 -4.97 13.98 1.87
C ARG A 150 -5.71 13.95 0.54
N GLU A 151 -5.08 13.51 -0.54
CA GLU A 151 -5.71 13.43 -1.86
C GLU A 151 -6.85 12.40 -1.91
N ARG A 152 -6.64 11.23 -1.30
CA ARG A 152 -7.70 10.23 -1.10
C ARG A 152 -8.86 10.81 -0.30
N GLU A 153 -8.60 11.41 0.84
CA GLU A 153 -9.63 12.03 1.70
C GLU A 153 -10.39 13.15 0.97
N THR A 154 -9.69 13.93 0.16
CA THR A 154 -10.31 14.99 -0.65
C THR A 154 -11.32 14.40 -1.64
N LEU A 155 -10.93 13.38 -2.42
CA LEU A 155 -11.84 12.73 -3.36
C LEU A 155 -12.97 11.99 -2.66
N LEU A 156 -12.68 11.31 -1.54
CA LEU A 156 -13.68 10.58 -0.77
C LEU A 156 -14.68 11.50 -0.07
N SER A 157 -14.26 12.68 0.38
CA SER A 157 -15.16 13.69 0.95
C SER A 157 -16.11 14.27 -0.10
N ALA A 158 -15.62 14.45 -1.33
CA ALA A 158 -16.42 14.89 -2.48
C ALA A 158 -17.29 13.77 -3.08
N PHE A 159 -17.02 12.50 -2.78
CA PHE A 159 -17.80 11.38 -3.26
C PHE A 159 -19.20 11.36 -2.62
N GLU A 160 -20.24 11.37 -3.47
CA GLU A 160 -21.64 11.34 -3.10
C GLU A 160 -22.28 10.05 -3.62
N PRO A 161 -22.48 9.02 -2.76
CA PRO A 161 -23.05 7.73 -3.16
C PRO A 161 -24.37 7.83 -3.92
N GLU A 162 -25.22 8.81 -3.59
CA GLU A 162 -26.53 9.04 -4.21
C GLU A 162 -26.45 9.53 -5.66
N LYS A 163 -25.29 10.07 -6.07
CA LYS A 163 -25.03 10.51 -7.45
C LYS A 163 -24.56 9.37 -8.35
N VAL A 164 -24.22 8.21 -7.81
CA VAL A 164 -23.84 7.04 -8.61
C VAL A 164 -25.06 6.54 -9.40
N ARG A 165 -24.86 6.28 -10.69
CA ARG A 165 -25.85 5.84 -11.68
C ARG A 165 -25.43 4.55 -12.38
N LYS A 166 -24.13 4.33 -12.55
CA LYS A 166 -23.55 3.18 -13.23
C LYS A 166 -22.36 2.64 -12.45
N LEU A 167 -22.09 1.36 -12.62
CA LEU A 167 -20.90 0.70 -12.10
C LEU A 167 -20.04 0.29 -13.29
N LEU A 168 -18.74 0.51 -13.21
CA LEU A 168 -17.77 0.07 -14.21
C LEU A 168 -16.81 -0.91 -13.55
N PHE A 169 -16.96 -2.19 -13.85
CA PHE A 169 -16.03 -3.23 -13.43
C PHE A 169 -14.87 -3.26 -14.41
N PHE A 170 -13.63 -3.20 -13.93
CA PHE A 170 -12.46 -3.15 -14.79
C PHE A 170 -11.31 -3.99 -14.25
N ASP A 171 -10.44 -4.41 -15.16
CA ASP A 171 -9.22 -5.18 -14.92
C ASP A 171 -8.21 -4.86 -16.03
N LEU A 172 -6.91 -4.99 -15.75
CA LEU A 172 -5.84 -4.78 -16.72
C LEU A 172 -4.82 -5.92 -16.73
N GLU A 173 -4.36 -6.26 -17.93
CA GLU A 173 -3.21 -7.14 -18.11
C GLU A 173 -1.96 -6.36 -18.47
N CYS A 174 -0.81 -6.85 -18.00
CA CYS A 174 0.49 -6.24 -18.24
C CYS A 174 1.49 -7.22 -18.85
N ALA A 175 2.24 -6.76 -19.85
CA ALA A 175 3.31 -7.54 -20.47
C ALA A 175 4.47 -7.82 -19.50
N ASN A 176 4.71 -6.91 -18.55
CA ASN A 176 5.63 -7.07 -17.42
C ASN A 176 5.34 -5.98 -16.37
N SER A 177 5.91 -6.15 -15.17
CA SER A 177 5.87 -5.16 -14.09
C SER A 177 7.27 -4.66 -13.70
N ASP A 178 8.20 -4.65 -14.66
CA ASP A 178 9.60 -4.34 -14.38
C ASP A 178 9.75 -2.98 -13.71
N GLN A 179 10.66 -2.90 -12.74
CA GLN A 179 10.88 -1.70 -11.93
C GLN A 179 9.64 -1.26 -11.11
N GLY A 180 8.64 -2.15 -10.96
CA GLY A 180 7.40 -1.83 -10.26
C GLY A 180 6.39 -1.01 -11.08
N ILE A 181 6.60 -0.92 -12.40
CA ILE A 181 5.71 -0.24 -13.35
C ILE A 181 5.12 -1.31 -14.26
N GLY A 182 3.79 -1.49 -14.24
CA GLY A 182 3.08 -2.34 -15.19
C GLY A 182 3.07 -1.71 -16.59
N LYS A 183 3.42 -2.49 -17.62
CA LYS A 183 3.33 -2.07 -19.03
C LYS A 183 2.07 -2.70 -19.59
N ILE A 184 1.02 -1.90 -19.68
CA ILE A 184 -0.32 -2.38 -19.99
C ILE A 184 -0.34 -2.96 -21.40
N CYS A 185 -0.87 -4.17 -21.55
CA CYS A 185 -1.18 -4.77 -22.84
C CYS A 185 -2.68 -4.94 -23.08
N GLU A 186 -3.50 -4.91 -22.03
CA GLU A 186 -4.95 -5.06 -22.17
C GLU A 186 -5.70 -4.25 -21.11
N PHE A 187 -6.84 -3.69 -21.49
CA PHE A 187 -7.82 -3.14 -20.58
C PHE A 187 -9.17 -3.77 -20.88
N GLY A 188 -9.79 -4.35 -19.85
CA GLY A 188 -11.12 -4.91 -19.91
C GLY A 188 -12.07 -4.12 -19.03
N SER A 189 -13.33 -4.00 -19.45
CA SER A 189 -14.37 -3.50 -18.56
C SER A 189 -15.78 -3.96 -18.92
N VAL A 190 -16.63 -4.00 -17.89
CA VAL A 190 -18.07 -4.24 -17.99
C VAL A 190 -18.79 -3.11 -17.25
N THR A 191 -19.64 -2.39 -17.95
CA THR A 191 -20.51 -1.37 -17.36
C THR A 191 -21.86 -1.97 -17.03
N THR A 192 -22.39 -1.69 -15.84
CA THR A 192 -23.73 -2.09 -15.43
C THR A 192 -24.56 -0.91 -14.93
N ASP A 193 -25.87 -1.11 -14.87
CA ASP A 193 -26.71 -0.32 -13.98
C ASP A 193 -26.50 -0.73 -12.50
N LEU A 194 -27.19 -0.07 -11.56
CA LEU A 194 -27.11 -0.37 -10.13
C LEU A 194 -27.78 -1.69 -9.71
N SER A 195 -28.51 -2.32 -10.63
CA SER A 195 -29.10 -3.67 -10.45
C SER A 195 -28.20 -4.77 -11.02
N PHE A 196 -26.96 -4.42 -11.39
CA PHE A 196 -25.97 -5.32 -11.99
C PHE A 196 -26.39 -5.89 -13.35
N ASN A 197 -27.27 -5.21 -14.09
CA ASN A 197 -27.57 -5.55 -15.48
C ASN A 197 -26.49 -4.95 -16.40
N VAL A 198 -25.89 -5.77 -17.26
CA VAL A 198 -24.85 -5.33 -18.19
C VAL A 198 -25.43 -4.35 -19.22
N VAL A 199 -24.79 -3.18 -19.33
CA VAL A 199 -25.09 -2.11 -20.27
C VAL A 199 -24.13 -2.13 -21.46
N SER A 200 -22.84 -2.35 -21.19
CA SER A 200 -21.81 -2.41 -22.22
C SER A 200 -20.59 -3.19 -21.74
N GLU A 201 -19.84 -3.73 -22.70
CA GLU A 201 -18.55 -4.38 -22.51
C GLU A 201 -17.51 -3.67 -23.39
N CYS A 202 -16.28 -3.59 -22.91
CA CYS A 202 -15.17 -2.98 -23.65
C CYS A 202 -13.89 -3.78 -23.41
N GLU A 203 -13.20 -4.11 -24.49
CA GLU A 203 -11.87 -4.74 -24.49
C GLU A 203 -10.97 -3.90 -25.40
N LEU A 204 -9.88 -3.37 -24.82
CA LEU A 204 -8.90 -2.55 -25.52
C LEU A 204 -7.55 -3.23 -25.45
N LEU A 205 -7.02 -3.62 -26.61
CA LEU A 205 -5.62 -4.06 -26.72
C LEU A 205 -4.70 -2.84 -26.73
N CYS A 206 -3.56 -2.98 -26.07
CA CYS A 206 -2.50 -2.00 -25.98
C CYS A 206 -1.19 -2.63 -26.44
N ASN A 207 -0.44 -1.92 -27.27
CA ASN A 207 0.96 -2.27 -27.46
C ASN A 207 1.73 -1.80 -26.22
N PRO A 208 2.33 -2.73 -25.44
CA PRO A 208 3.01 -2.39 -24.20
C PRO A 208 4.30 -1.58 -24.42
N ASP A 209 4.81 -1.50 -25.66
CA ASP A 209 6.12 -0.90 -26.00
C ASP A 209 7.23 -1.42 -25.06
N ALA A 210 7.16 -2.73 -24.80
CA ALA A 210 8.02 -3.43 -23.88
C ALA A 210 7.96 -4.94 -24.16
N PRO A 211 9.03 -5.69 -23.84
CA PRO A 211 9.02 -7.13 -24.01
C PRO A 211 8.08 -7.82 -23.01
N PHE A 212 7.48 -8.92 -23.44
CA PHE A 212 6.69 -9.80 -22.60
C PHE A 212 7.61 -10.59 -21.67
N ARG A 213 7.48 -10.33 -20.36
CA ARG A 213 8.19 -11.02 -19.27
C ARG A 213 7.19 -11.39 -18.19
N LEU A 214 6.38 -12.40 -18.48
CA LEU A 214 5.39 -12.94 -17.57
C LEU A 214 6.13 -13.75 -16.48
N GLY A 215 6.41 -13.09 -15.35
CA GLY A 215 7.16 -13.68 -14.25
C GLY A 215 6.28 -14.54 -13.35
N GLY A 216 6.63 -15.82 -13.16
CA GLY A 216 6.03 -16.68 -12.13
C GLY A 216 6.38 -18.16 -12.30
N ARG A 217 6.59 -18.89 -11.18
CA ARG A 217 6.83 -20.35 -11.18
C ARG A 217 5.68 -21.17 -11.81
N ARG A 218 4.53 -20.55 -12.06
CA ARG A 218 3.31 -21.17 -12.61
C ARG A 218 2.96 -20.74 -14.04
N GLY A 219 3.77 -19.90 -14.69
CA GLY A 219 3.57 -19.51 -16.10
C GLY A 219 2.22 -18.83 -16.36
N ILE A 220 2.10 -17.55 -15.95
CA ILE A 220 0.97 -16.72 -16.37
C ILE A 220 1.00 -16.66 -17.90
N SER A 221 -0.12 -16.99 -18.54
CA SER A 221 -0.29 -16.96 -19.99
C SER A 221 -1.36 -15.92 -20.29
N LEU A 222 -1.00 -14.89 -21.06
CA LEU A 222 -1.96 -13.90 -21.55
C LEU A 222 -2.88 -14.55 -22.59
N PHE A 223 -4.09 -14.03 -22.71
CA PHE A 223 -5.08 -14.54 -23.64
C PHE A 223 -4.71 -14.31 -25.11
N HIS A 224 -4.35 -13.06 -25.47
CA HIS A 224 -3.93 -12.75 -26.84
C HIS A 224 -2.44 -13.02 -27.05
N SER A 225 -2.05 -13.25 -28.30
CA SER A 225 -0.63 -13.41 -28.65
C SER A 225 0.15 -12.10 -28.53
N SER A 226 1.46 -12.19 -28.31
CA SER A 226 2.33 -11.01 -28.30
C SER A 226 2.24 -10.21 -29.62
N GLU A 227 2.08 -10.89 -30.75
CA GLU A 227 1.92 -10.26 -32.06
C GLU A 227 0.63 -9.43 -32.17
N GLU A 228 -0.47 -9.89 -31.54
CA GLU A 228 -1.73 -9.15 -31.50
C GLU A 228 -1.60 -7.87 -30.68
N TYR A 229 -0.99 -7.95 -29.49
CA TYR A 229 -0.71 -6.78 -28.67
C TYR A 229 0.25 -5.80 -29.35
N GLU A 230 1.32 -6.29 -30.00
CA GLU A 230 2.28 -5.44 -30.72
C GLU A 230 1.67 -4.67 -31.91
N LYS A 231 0.59 -5.20 -32.51
CA LYS A 231 -0.16 -4.52 -33.58
C LYS A 231 -1.15 -3.48 -33.07
N ALA A 232 -1.46 -3.49 -31.77
CA ALA A 232 -2.40 -2.56 -31.17
C ALA A 232 -1.81 -1.14 -31.03
N MET A 233 -2.66 -0.19 -30.61
CA MET A 233 -2.22 1.18 -30.37
C MET A 233 -1.40 1.27 -29.08
N LEU A 234 -0.45 2.21 -29.03
CA LEU A 234 0.30 2.52 -27.81
C LEU A 234 -0.62 3.11 -26.73
N PHE A 235 -0.20 2.98 -25.47
CA PHE A 235 -0.94 3.49 -24.31
C PHE A 235 -1.47 4.94 -24.45
N PRO A 236 -0.68 5.93 -24.92
CA PRO A 236 -1.18 7.31 -25.05
C PRO A 236 -2.37 7.47 -25.99
N ALA A 237 -2.53 6.57 -26.97
CA ALA A 237 -3.65 6.61 -27.92
C ALA A 237 -4.91 5.91 -27.38
N ILE A 238 -4.77 4.97 -26.45
CA ILE A 238 -5.91 4.29 -25.81
C ILE A 238 -6.37 4.97 -24.52
N LEU A 239 -5.49 5.71 -23.83
CA LEU A 239 -5.81 6.37 -22.56
C LEU A 239 -7.08 7.24 -22.65
N PRO A 240 -7.33 8.06 -23.69
CA PRO A 240 -8.57 8.84 -23.77
C PRO A 240 -9.85 7.99 -23.77
N GLN A 241 -9.78 6.73 -24.24
CA GLN A 241 -10.91 5.80 -24.21
C GLN A 241 -11.13 5.25 -22.80
N ILE A 242 -10.04 4.90 -22.10
CA ILE A 242 -10.07 4.48 -20.69
C ILE A 242 -10.60 5.61 -19.81
N GLU A 243 -10.09 6.83 -19.97
CA GLU A 243 -10.54 8.01 -19.22
C GLU A 243 -12.03 8.29 -19.43
N LYS A 244 -12.52 8.17 -20.66
CA LYS A 244 -13.94 8.34 -20.95
C LYS A 244 -14.82 7.38 -20.14
N LEU A 245 -14.36 6.14 -19.94
CA LEU A 245 -15.09 5.14 -19.14
C LEU A 245 -14.99 5.44 -17.64
N LEU A 246 -13.77 5.69 -17.14
CA LEU A 246 -13.52 5.91 -15.72
C LEU A 246 -14.12 7.21 -15.17
N LEU A 247 -14.19 8.25 -16.02
CA LEU A 247 -14.56 9.62 -15.63
C LEU A 247 -15.98 10.00 -16.07
N GLU A 248 -16.76 9.07 -16.64
CA GLU A 248 -18.15 9.35 -17.01
C GLU A 248 -18.96 9.76 -15.75
N GLU A 249 -19.71 10.86 -15.84
CA GLU A 249 -20.49 11.39 -14.72
C GLU A 249 -21.45 10.34 -14.15
N GLY A 250 -21.41 10.14 -12.83
CA GLY A 250 -22.22 9.15 -12.14
C GLY A 250 -21.73 7.71 -12.28
N THR A 251 -20.54 7.47 -12.84
CA THR A 251 -19.92 6.14 -12.87
C THR A 251 -19.04 5.93 -11.64
N LEU A 252 -19.14 4.75 -11.03
CA LEU A 252 -18.21 4.27 -10.01
C LEU A 252 -17.35 3.14 -10.61
N PRO A 253 -16.04 3.36 -10.85
CA PRO A 253 -15.10 2.30 -11.18
C PRO A 253 -14.92 1.34 -10.00
N ILE A 254 -14.94 0.04 -10.28
CA ILE A 254 -14.77 -1.05 -9.33
C ILE A 254 -13.77 -2.05 -9.92
N GLY A 255 -12.74 -2.41 -9.18
CA GLY A 255 -11.82 -3.48 -9.56
C GLY A 255 -11.61 -4.44 -8.40
N PHE A 256 -10.93 -5.56 -8.65
CA PHE A 256 -10.56 -6.52 -7.61
C PHE A 256 -9.05 -6.44 -7.39
N ALA A 257 -8.61 -6.06 -6.19
CA ALA A 257 -7.24 -5.61 -5.93
C ALA A 257 -6.86 -4.39 -6.79
N SER A 258 -7.82 -3.47 -6.97
CA SER A 258 -7.81 -2.39 -7.95
C SER A 258 -6.67 -1.38 -7.75
N LEU A 259 -6.03 -1.35 -6.58
CA LEU A 259 -4.81 -0.56 -6.38
C LEU A 259 -3.71 -0.94 -7.38
N ASN A 260 -3.60 -2.21 -7.77
CA ASN A 260 -2.62 -2.64 -8.77
C ASN A 260 -2.95 -2.05 -10.15
N ASP A 261 -4.19 -2.17 -10.59
CA ASP A 261 -4.70 -1.65 -11.85
C ASP A 261 -4.54 -0.14 -11.98
N VAL A 262 -4.94 0.59 -10.93
CA VAL A 262 -4.81 2.05 -10.88
C VAL A 262 -3.32 2.44 -10.92
N ARG A 263 -2.43 1.69 -10.26
CA ARG A 263 -0.98 1.89 -10.37
C ARG A 263 -0.43 1.57 -11.75
N PHE A 264 -1.00 0.64 -12.50
CA PHE A 264 -0.58 0.38 -13.87
C PHE A 264 -0.95 1.54 -14.79
N ILE A 265 -2.18 2.06 -14.67
CA ILE A 265 -2.62 3.25 -15.43
C ILE A 265 -1.70 4.44 -15.15
N MET A 266 -1.48 4.76 -13.87
CA MET A 266 -0.60 5.87 -13.49
C MET A 266 0.86 5.60 -13.85
N GLY A 267 1.30 4.35 -13.81
CA GLY A 267 2.65 3.91 -14.14
C GLY A 267 2.97 4.10 -15.62
N ASP A 268 2.05 3.74 -16.50
CA ASP A 268 2.20 4.01 -17.93
C ASP A 268 2.04 5.49 -18.25
N CYS A 269 1.18 6.24 -17.55
CA CYS A 269 1.16 7.71 -17.66
C CYS A 269 2.53 8.32 -17.37
N TYR A 270 3.16 7.89 -16.27
CA TYR A 270 4.51 8.29 -15.89
C TYR A 270 5.55 7.89 -16.96
N ARG A 271 5.50 6.65 -17.46
CA ARG A 271 6.42 6.15 -18.49
C ARG A 271 6.40 6.97 -19.77
N TYR A 272 5.21 7.38 -20.21
CA TYR A 272 5.02 8.19 -21.41
C TYR A 272 5.12 9.71 -21.15
N GLY A 273 5.36 10.13 -19.90
CA GLY A 273 5.43 11.55 -19.54
C GLY A 273 4.13 12.32 -19.76
N ILE A 274 2.98 11.63 -19.65
CA ILE A 274 1.65 12.20 -19.81
C ILE A 274 0.95 12.30 -18.45
N LYS A 275 0.07 13.28 -18.29
CA LYS A 275 -0.71 13.46 -17.07
C LYS A 275 -1.76 12.35 -16.98
N GLY A 276 -1.80 11.64 -15.86
CA GLY A 276 -2.84 10.63 -15.64
C GLY A 276 -4.17 11.20 -15.15
N PRO A 277 -5.26 10.43 -15.26
CA PRO A 277 -6.58 10.85 -14.81
C PRO A 277 -6.67 10.89 -13.28
N SER A 278 -7.48 11.81 -12.75
CA SER A 278 -7.81 11.88 -11.32
C SER A 278 -9.19 11.28 -11.09
N PHE A 279 -9.26 10.11 -10.44
CA PHE A 279 -10.50 9.41 -10.16
C PHE A 279 -10.44 8.65 -8.85
N LEU A 280 -11.63 8.25 -8.37
CA LEU A 280 -11.82 7.36 -7.24
C LEU A 280 -12.36 6.04 -7.77
N SER A 281 -11.84 4.93 -7.28
CA SER A 281 -12.31 3.58 -7.56
C SER A 281 -12.57 2.85 -6.25
N LEU A 282 -13.41 1.82 -6.33
CA LEU A 282 -13.63 0.90 -5.22
C LEU A 282 -12.85 -0.40 -5.46
N ASP A 283 -11.99 -0.75 -4.52
CA ASP A 283 -11.35 -2.06 -4.42
C ASP A 283 -12.29 -3.04 -3.71
N LEU A 284 -12.68 -4.09 -4.43
CA LEU A 284 -13.60 -5.09 -3.94
C LEU A 284 -12.92 -6.16 -3.06
N GLN A 285 -11.62 -6.37 -3.20
CA GLN A 285 -10.91 -7.46 -2.53
C GLN A 285 -11.02 -7.38 -0.99
N PRO A 286 -10.80 -6.22 -0.34
CA PRO A 286 -10.93 -6.13 1.12
C PRO A 286 -12.33 -6.45 1.64
N LEU A 287 -13.37 -6.12 0.86
CA LEU A 287 -14.75 -6.46 1.21
C LEU A 287 -14.96 -7.98 1.08
N ALA A 288 -14.50 -8.59 0.00
CA ALA A 288 -14.60 -10.04 -0.20
C ALA A 288 -13.86 -10.82 0.89
N ASP A 289 -12.62 -10.42 1.21
CA ASP A 289 -11.80 -11.04 2.26
C ASP A 289 -12.53 -11.00 3.61
N ARG A 290 -13.07 -9.83 3.99
CA ARG A 290 -13.82 -9.65 5.25
C ARG A 290 -15.07 -10.51 5.31
N MET A 291 -15.85 -10.55 4.21
CA MET A 291 -17.09 -11.32 4.16
C MET A 291 -16.86 -12.83 4.19
N LEU A 292 -15.72 -13.28 3.67
CA LEU A 292 -15.32 -14.69 3.67
C LEU A 292 -14.47 -15.09 4.88
N GLY A 293 -14.15 -14.13 5.77
CA GLY A 293 -13.33 -14.37 6.95
C GLY A 293 -11.89 -14.80 6.62
N SER A 294 -11.33 -14.29 5.52
CA SER A 294 -9.97 -14.64 5.09
C SER A 294 -8.94 -13.76 5.81
N GLU A 295 -7.92 -14.38 6.38
CA GLU A 295 -6.75 -13.70 6.98
C GLU A 295 -5.70 -13.30 5.93
N ARG A 296 -5.85 -13.79 4.69
CA ARG A 296 -5.00 -13.44 3.54
C ARG A 296 -5.83 -12.76 2.45
N SER A 297 -5.19 -11.98 1.60
CA SER A 297 -5.82 -11.48 0.37
C SER A 297 -6.16 -12.63 -0.57
N LEU A 298 -7.44 -12.80 -0.87
CA LEU A 298 -7.93 -13.83 -1.79
C LEU A 298 -7.66 -13.43 -3.24
N SER A 299 -7.40 -14.40 -4.12
CA SER A 299 -7.49 -14.14 -5.56
C SER A 299 -8.95 -13.96 -5.98
N LEU A 300 -9.17 -13.44 -7.19
CA LEU A 300 -10.51 -13.25 -7.72
C LEU A 300 -11.28 -14.58 -7.83
N GLU A 301 -10.60 -15.65 -8.27
CA GLU A 301 -11.17 -16.99 -8.37
C GLU A 301 -11.41 -17.62 -7.00
N ASP A 302 -10.49 -17.45 -6.05
CA ASP A 302 -10.65 -17.91 -4.68
C ASP A 302 -11.86 -17.22 -4.01
N ALA A 303 -12.03 -15.91 -4.23
CA ALA A 303 -13.18 -15.16 -3.72
C ALA A 303 -14.50 -15.64 -4.36
N LEU A 304 -14.52 -15.82 -5.68
CA LEU A 304 -15.70 -16.36 -6.37
C LEU A 304 -16.08 -17.75 -5.84
N ALA A 305 -15.10 -18.64 -5.68
CA ALA A 305 -15.29 -19.97 -5.13
C ALA A 305 -15.77 -19.93 -3.67
N GLY A 306 -15.22 -19.01 -2.86
CA GLY A 306 -15.60 -18.79 -1.46
C GLY A 306 -17.07 -18.43 -1.31
N PHE A 307 -17.65 -17.68 -2.25
CA PHE A 307 -19.09 -17.41 -2.28
C PHE A 307 -19.93 -18.49 -2.99
N GLY A 308 -19.38 -19.70 -3.19
CA GLY A 308 -20.07 -20.82 -3.84
C GLY A 308 -20.28 -20.63 -5.36
N GLY A 309 -19.58 -19.69 -5.97
CA GLY A 309 -19.53 -19.52 -7.41
C GLY A 309 -18.60 -20.53 -8.08
N SER A 310 -18.72 -20.63 -9.40
CA SER A 310 -17.75 -21.30 -10.26
C SER A 310 -17.47 -20.42 -11.46
N LEU A 311 -16.30 -20.59 -12.08
CA LEU A 311 -15.97 -19.88 -13.31
C LEU A 311 -17.07 -20.16 -14.36
N PRO A 312 -17.79 -19.12 -14.83
CA PRO A 312 -18.81 -19.29 -15.86
C PRO A 312 -18.21 -19.91 -17.13
N GLU A 313 -19.02 -20.70 -17.84
CA GLU A 313 -18.61 -21.27 -19.13
C GLU A 313 -18.25 -20.15 -20.12
N GLY A 314 -17.08 -20.26 -20.75
CA GLY A 314 -16.58 -19.26 -21.71
C GLY A 314 -15.77 -18.10 -21.11
N ILE A 315 -15.54 -18.08 -19.80
CA ILE A 315 -14.58 -17.17 -19.15
C ILE A 315 -13.18 -17.77 -19.25
N THR A 316 -12.23 -16.98 -19.77
CA THR A 316 -10.81 -17.36 -19.81
C THR A 316 -10.04 -16.51 -18.80
N PRO A 317 -9.40 -17.11 -17.78
CA PRO A 317 -8.54 -16.38 -16.86
C PRO A 317 -7.42 -15.64 -17.60
N HIS A 318 -6.99 -14.49 -17.08
CA HIS A 318 -5.95 -13.64 -17.68
C HIS A 318 -6.36 -13.04 -19.03
N ARG A 319 -7.66 -12.79 -19.18
CA ARG A 319 -8.24 -11.93 -20.20
C ARG A 319 -8.98 -10.83 -19.46
N ALA A 320 -8.55 -9.59 -19.63
CA ALA A 320 -8.99 -8.48 -18.79
C ALA A 320 -10.52 -8.30 -18.82
N LEU A 321 -11.17 -8.51 -19.97
CA LEU A 321 -12.64 -8.42 -20.06
C LEU A 321 -13.34 -9.52 -19.25
N ASP A 322 -12.79 -10.74 -19.26
CA ASP A 322 -13.37 -11.87 -18.54
C ASP A 322 -13.14 -11.71 -17.03
N ASP A 323 -11.97 -11.23 -16.61
CA ASP A 323 -11.69 -10.91 -15.20
C ASP A 323 -12.53 -9.72 -14.69
N SER A 324 -12.87 -8.77 -15.56
CA SER A 324 -13.88 -7.73 -15.26
C SER A 324 -15.28 -8.32 -15.03
N LYS A 325 -15.67 -9.36 -15.80
CA LYS A 325 -16.95 -10.08 -15.61
C LYS A 325 -16.96 -10.87 -14.31
N LEU A 326 -15.83 -11.48 -13.96
CA LEU A 326 -15.68 -12.17 -12.67
C LEU A 326 -15.76 -11.19 -11.51
N THR A 327 -15.12 -10.02 -11.63
CA THR A 327 -15.21 -8.95 -10.64
C THR A 327 -16.66 -8.49 -10.43
N LEU A 328 -17.43 -8.29 -11.52
CA LEU A 328 -18.87 -8.03 -11.44
C LEU A 328 -19.62 -9.12 -10.66
N GLU A 329 -19.29 -10.39 -10.92
CA GLU A 329 -19.99 -11.53 -10.33
C GLU A 329 -19.66 -11.71 -8.83
N VAL A 330 -18.44 -11.39 -8.41
CA VAL A 330 -18.07 -11.27 -6.98
C VAL A 330 -18.78 -10.07 -6.36
N ALA A 331 -18.79 -8.91 -7.03
CA ALA A 331 -19.42 -7.69 -6.55
C ALA A 331 -20.91 -7.89 -6.30
N ARG A 332 -21.60 -8.53 -7.24
CA ARG A 332 -23.01 -8.89 -7.12
C ARG A 332 -23.25 -9.71 -5.84
N ARG A 333 -22.40 -10.71 -5.55
CA ARG A 333 -22.53 -11.52 -4.32
C ARG A 333 -22.24 -10.73 -3.06
N CYS A 334 -21.17 -9.94 -3.05
CA CYS A 334 -20.83 -9.07 -1.92
C CYS A 334 -21.99 -8.12 -1.61
N PHE A 335 -22.45 -7.34 -2.59
CA PHE A 335 -23.44 -6.30 -2.36
C PHE A 335 -24.85 -6.83 -2.16
N LEU A 336 -25.24 -7.99 -2.72
CA LEU A 336 -26.52 -8.61 -2.39
C LEU A 336 -26.54 -9.21 -0.98
N SER A 337 -25.37 -9.62 -0.46
CA SER A 337 -25.26 -10.19 0.89
C SER A 337 -24.95 -9.12 1.96
N TYR A 338 -24.55 -7.91 1.53
CA TYR A 338 -24.25 -6.80 2.44
C TYR A 338 -25.53 -6.21 3.06
N PRO A 339 -25.59 -6.02 4.39
CA PRO A 339 -26.75 -5.38 5.03
C PRO A 339 -27.06 -3.99 4.43
N GLY A 340 -28.25 -3.82 3.86
CA GLY A 340 -28.66 -2.57 3.20
C GLY A 340 -28.13 -2.39 1.77
N GLY A 341 -27.38 -3.37 1.25
CA GLY A 341 -26.93 -3.43 -0.13
C GLY A 341 -25.82 -2.46 -0.51
N LEU A 342 -25.61 -2.29 -1.81
CA LEU A 342 -24.59 -1.41 -2.40
C LEU A 342 -24.62 0.00 -1.82
N LEU A 343 -25.78 0.66 -1.78
CA LEU A 343 -25.87 2.05 -1.34
C LEU A 343 -25.51 2.22 0.14
N ALA A 344 -25.85 1.24 1.00
CA ALA A 344 -25.47 1.26 2.40
C ALA A 344 -23.95 1.15 2.54
N TYR A 345 -23.32 0.20 1.84
CA TYR A 345 -21.88 0.04 1.82
C TYR A 345 -21.15 1.31 1.33
N LEU A 346 -21.59 1.91 0.22
CA LEU A 346 -20.98 3.14 -0.31
C LEU A 346 -21.06 4.32 0.66
N LYS A 347 -22.08 4.37 1.53
CA LYS A 347 -22.23 5.43 2.55
C LYS A 347 -21.26 5.30 3.71
N GLU A 348 -20.77 4.10 3.99
CA GLU A 348 -19.77 3.88 5.04
C GLU A 348 -18.42 4.50 4.67
N LYS A 349 -18.15 4.69 3.37
CA LYS A 349 -16.90 5.27 2.87
C LYS A 349 -15.66 4.56 3.46
N ASP A 350 -15.73 3.23 3.52
CA ASP A 350 -14.72 2.36 4.14
C ASP A 350 -13.36 2.39 3.39
N GLU A 351 -12.37 1.68 3.92
CA GLU A 351 -11.00 1.62 3.42
C GLU A 351 -10.85 1.11 1.97
N GLY A 352 -11.88 0.47 1.41
CA GLY A 352 -11.87 -0.06 0.04
C GLY A 352 -11.73 0.99 -1.06
N PHE A 353 -11.88 2.29 -0.78
CA PHE A 353 -11.71 3.32 -1.81
C PHE A 353 -10.23 3.62 -2.13
N VAL A 354 -9.87 3.46 -3.40
CA VAL A 354 -8.55 3.74 -3.97
C VAL A 354 -8.63 4.98 -4.87
N SER A 355 -7.73 5.95 -4.67
CA SER A 355 -7.63 7.12 -5.55
C SER A 355 -6.44 7.03 -6.50
N SER A 356 -6.60 7.50 -7.73
CA SER A 356 -5.50 7.52 -8.69
C SER A 356 -4.36 8.49 -8.34
N PRO A 357 -4.59 9.66 -7.72
CA PRO A 357 -3.48 10.49 -7.23
C PRO A 357 -2.67 9.77 -6.14
N TYR A 358 -3.34 9.02 -5.26
CA TYR A 358 -2.66 8.16 -4.28
C TYR A 358 -1.74 7.15 -4.97
N ALA A 359 -2.19 6.51 -6.04
CA ALA A 359 -1.37 5.58 -6.83
C ALA A 359 -0.22 6.28 -7.56
N GLU A 360 -0.41 7.49 -8.08
CA GLU A 360 0.62 8.31 -8.75
C GLU A 360 1.78 8.62 -7.81
N GLN A 361 1.47 9.03 -6.58
CA GLN A 361 2.48 9.35 -5.57
C GLN A 361 3.33 8.12 -5.20
N ILE A 362 2.75 6.91 -5.18
CA ILE A 362 3.52 5.66 -4.98
C ILE A 362 4.57 5.48 -6.09
N ILE A 363 4.26 5.90 -7.31
CA ILE A 363 5.16 5.77 -8.47
C ILE A 363 6.25 6.86 -8.44
N LEU A 364 5.89 8.10 -8.13
CA LEU A 364 6.83 9.23 -8.06
C LEU A 364 7.78 9.13 -6.86
N HIS A 365 7.29 8.55 -5.78
CA HIS A 365 8.00 8.40 -4.51
C HIS A 365 7.96 6.94 -4.08
N PRO A 366 8.60 6.04 -4.84
CA PRO A 366 8.62 4.63 -4.48
C PRO A 366 9.22 4.53 -3.09
N LEU A 367 8.43 4.00 -2.16
CA LEU A 367 8.95 3.66 -0.84
C LEU A 367 10.20 2.79 -1.09
N PRO A 368 11.31 3.05 -0.40
CA PRO A 368 12.51 2.24 -0.56
C PRO A 368 12.10 0.77 -0.45
N LYS A 369 12.22 0.02 -1.55
CA LYS A 369 12.00 -1.42 -1.53
C LYS A 369 13.05 -1.96 -0.58
N LEU A 370 12.64 -2.23 0.66
CA LEU A 370 13.46 -2.93 1.62
C LEU A 370 13.76 -4.29 0.99
N ARG A 371 14.97 -4.45 0.46
CA ARG A 371 15.44 -5.73 -0.03
C ARG A 371 15.69 -6.59 1.20
N TYR A 372 14.74 -7.46 1.50
CA TYR A 372 14.93 -8.56 2.43
C TYR A 372 15.93 -9.52 1.78
N TRP A 373 17.06 -9.77 2.44
CA TRP A 373 18.01 -10.82 2.06
C TRP A 373 17.69 -12.12 2.76
#